data_AF-A0A2M7F2X6-F1
#
_entry.id   AF-A0A2M7F2X6-F1
#
_cell.length_a   1.000
_cell.length_b   1.000
_cell.length_c   1.000
_cell.angle_alpha   90.00
_cell.angle_beta   90.00
_cell.angle_gamma   90.00
#
_symmetry.space_group_name_H-M   'P 1'
#
loop_
_entity.id
_entity.type
_entity.pdbx_description
1 polymer ?
#
loop_
_entity_poly.entity_id
_entity_poly.type
_entity_poly.pdbx_seq_one_letter_code
_entity_poly.pdbx_strand_id
1 'polypeptide(L)'
;MRAAVISLLLILPGVGHAQAVPVGRIEGFVAVMAEHGCRMSPYQADLVMPEAGYADKAETKAITEYLIGESRARILDGQLVVFGGACGGKLDYSGRERFFAALADNGCVMTIDEARVMLPDVGVEMTEVQILMDKMLRMSELRLSEDERTVVLEQGLCERFQGLSGEMKANVSGSGVDPRSAEDLRADFLAFMAKANCEMSRTLADHELPTAGFDVRALRPVIAKMIVSGEATLNAEDDTLRISEELCAR
;
A
#
# COMPACT_ATOMS: atom_id res chain seq x y z
N MET A 1 -64.91 -40.74 -13.61
CA MET A 1 -63.57 -40.78 -12.99
C MET A 1 -62.69 -39.83 -13.80
N ARG A 2 -62.59 -38.56 -13.39
CA ARG A 2 -61.44 -37.96 -12.67
C ARG A 2 -60.11 -38.15 -13.40
N ALA A 3 -59.63 -37.10 -14.05
CA ALA A 3 -58.21 -36.84 -14.24
C ALA A 3 -57.98 -35.33 -14.01
N ALA A 4 -57.29 -35.02 -12.92
CA ALA A 4 -56.97 -33.67 -12.47
C ALA A 4 -55.68 -33.19 -13.14
N VAL A 5 -55.69 -31.95 -13.62
CA VAL A 5 -54.50 -31.22 -14.07
C VAL A 5 -53.94 -30.47 -12.87
N ILE A 6 -52.76 -30.88 -12.41
CA ILE A 6 -52.00 -30.18 -11.36
C ILE A 6 -50.95 -29.33 -12.06
N SER A 7 -51.19 -28.01 -12.10
CA SER A 7 -50.20 -27.01 -12.51
C SER A 7 -49.21 -26.78 -11.37
N LEU A 8 -47.95 -27.13 -11.60
CA LEU A 8 -46.84 -26.88 -10.69
C LEU A 8 -46.22 -25.51 -11.05
N LEU A 9 -46.53 -24.46 -10.28
CA LEU A 9 -45.80 -23.20 -10.32
C LEU A 9 -44.45 -23.38 -9.61
N LEU A 10 -43.35 -23.29 -10.36
CA LEU A 10 -42.00 -23.17 -9.82
C LEU A 10 -41.75 -21.71 -9.40
N ILE A 11 -41.66 -21.48 -8.09
CA ILE A 11 -41.16 -20.25 -7.49
C ILE A 11 -39.63 -20.35 -7.51
N LEU A 12 -38.97 -19.57 -8.37
CA LEU A 12 -37.52 -19.40 -8.32
C LEU A 12 -37.17 -18.44 -7.16
N PRO A 13 -36.29 -18.80 -6.22
CA PRO A 13 -35.78 -17.88 -5.23
C PRO A 13 -34.90 -16.83 -5.92
N GLY A 14 -35.17 -15.56 -5.61
CA GLY A 14 -34.47 -14.42 -6.17
C GLY A 14 -32.97 -14.50 -5.94
N VAL A 15 -32.22 -14.32 -7.03
CA VAL A 15 -30.79 -14.05 -6.99
C VAL A 15 -30.62 -12.69 -6.32
N GLY A 16 -30.12 -12.68 -5.09
CA GLY A 16 -29.73 -11.46 -4.40
C GLY A 16 -28.76 -10.68 -5.26
N HIS A 17 -29.17 -9.52 -5.74
CA HIS A 17 -28.27 -8.58 -6.40
C HIS A 17 -27.22 -8.17 -5.36
N ALA A 18 -25.95 -8.50 -5.63
CA ALA A 18 -24.83 -7.82 -4.98
C ALA A 18 -25.06 -6.32 -5.25
N GLN A 19 -25.45 -5.58 -4.21
CA GLN A 19 -25.69 -4.16 -4.35
C GLN A 19 -24.34 -3.53 -4.70
N ALA A 20 -24.24 -3.03 -5.93
CA ALA A 20 -23.05 -2.30 -6.37
C ALA A 20 -22.91 -1.07 -5.46
N VAL A 21 -21.75 -0.98 -4.80
CA VAL A 21 -21.44 0.13 -3.91
C VAL A 21 -21.47 1.44 -4.73
N PRO A 22 -22.20 2.48 -4.32
CA PRO A 22 -22.25 3.73 -5.07
C PRO A 22 -20.88 4.39 -5.18
N VAL A 23 -20.49 4.80 -6.39
CA VAL A 23 -19.17 5.42 -6.67
C VAL A 23 -18.91 6.64 -5.77
N GLY A 24 -19.92 7.49 -5.53
CA GLY A 24 -19.78 8.64 -4.63
C GLY A 24 -19.49 8.27 -3.17
N ARG A 25 -19.95 7.10 -2.71
CA ARG A 25 -19.65 6.59 -1.36
C ARG A 25 -18.24 6.04 -1.28
N ILE A 26 -17.73 5.44 -2.35
CA ILE A 26 -16.33 4.99 -2.43
C ILE A 26 -15.38 6.18 -2.36
N GLU A 27 -15.60 7.22 -3.17
CA GLU A 27 -14.71 8.40 -3.17
C GLU A 27 -14.79 9.19 -1.86
N GLY A 28 -15.96 9.26 -1.21
CA GLY A 28 -16.06 9.83 0.13
C GLY A 28 -15.27 9.01 1.17
N PHE A 29 -15.24 7.69 1.07
CA PHE A 29 -14.49 6.83 1.98
C PHE A 29 -12.99 7.03 1.79
N VAL A 30 -12.54 7.15 0.53
CA VAL A 30 -11.16 7.49 0.18
C VAL A 30 -10.79 8.88 0.71
N ALA A 31 -11.69 9.87 0.64
CA ALA A 31 -11.42 11.20 1.19
C ALA A 31 -11.19 11.17 2.72
N VAL A 32 -12.01 10.43 3.47
CA VAL A 32 -11.80 10.24 4.91
C VAL A 32 -10.47 9.55 5.19
N MET A 33 -10.14 8.50 4.44
CA MET A 33 -8.85 7.84 4.56
C MET A 33 -7.67 8.81 4.30
N ALA A 34 -7.82 9.77 3.40
CA ALA A 34 -6.78 10.73 3.06
C ALA A 34 -6.49 11.73 4.20
N GLU A 35 -7.53 12.15 4.93
CA GLU A 35 -7.38 12.99 6.12
C GLU A 35 -6.55 12.30 7.21
N HIS A 36 -6.48 10.97 7.18
CA HIS A 36 -5.75 10.14 8.13
C HIS A 36 -4.49 9.51 7.53
N GLY A 37 -3.88 10.15 6.52
CA GLY A 37 -2.60 9.72 5.97
C GLY A 37 -2.69 8.45 5.12
N CYS A 38 -3.87 8.16 4.56
CA CYS A 38 -4.12 7.11 3.57
C CYS A 38 -3.91 5.68 4.08
N ARG A 39 -3.67 5.54 5.39
CA ARG A 39 -3.43 4.30 6.09
C ARG A 39 -4.21 4.34 7.38
N MET A 40 -5.01 3.32 7.62
CA MET A 40 -5.86 3.26 8.79
C MET A 40 -5.88 1.86 9.39
N SER A 41 -5.59 1.78 10.67
CA SER A 41 -5.74 0.53 11.44
C SER A 41 -7.22 0.19 11.66
N PRO A 42 -7.57 -1.07 11.94
CA PRO A 42 -8.94 -1.45 12.27
C PRO A 42 -9.51 -0.65 13.45
N TYR A 43 -8.68 -0.41 14.48
CA TYR A 43 -9.06 0.40 15.64
C TYR A 43 -9.36 1.86 15.28
N GLN A 44 -8.52 2.50 14.47
CA GLN A 44 -8.78 3.87 13.99
C GLN A 44 -10.02 3.91 13.10
N ALA A 45 -10.24 2.90 12.26
CA ALA A 45 -11.43 2.80 11.43
C ALA A 45 -12.71 2.65 12.27
N ASP A 46 -12.65 1.99 13.43
CA ASP A 46 -13.77 1.89 14.36
C ASP A 46 -14.14 3.23 15.01
N LEU A 47 -13.20 4.16 15.12
CA LEU A 47 -13.40 5.49 15.70
C LEU A 47 -13.80 6.52 14.63
N VAL A 48 -13.04 6.59 13.54
CA VAL A 48 -13.13 7.66 12.53
C VAL A 48 -14.28 7.45 11.55
N MET A 49 -14.47 6.21 11.07
CA MET A 49 -15.45 5.94 10.01
C MET A 49 -16.89 6.26 10.42
N PRO A 50 -17.35 5.93 11.65
CA PRO A 50 -18.69 6.31 12.09
C PRO A 50 -18.92 7.83 12.10
N GLU A 51 -17.93 8.62 12.56
CA GLU A 51 -18.01 10.08 12.61
C GLU A 51 -18.10 10.69 11.22
N ALA A 52 -17.42 10.07 10.24
CA ALA A 52 -17.48 10.47 8.84
C ALA A 52 -18.72 9.94 8.07
N GLY A 53 -19.70 9.34 8.77
CA GLY A 53 -20.93 8.83 8.16
C GLY A 53 -20.78 7.45 7.51
N TYR A 54 -19.78 6.67 7.92
CA TYR A 54 -19.51 5.29 7.52
C TYR A 54 -19.66 4.33 8.72
N ALA A 55 -20.74 4.49 9.50
CA ALA A 55 -21.00 3.68 10.69
C ALA A 55 -21.40 2.23 10.37
N ASP A 56 -21.93 1.97 9.15
CA ASP A 56 -22.32 0.64 8.73
C ASP A 56 -21.07 -0.21 8.36
N LYS A 57 -20.85 -1.28 9.13
CA LYS A 57 -19.76 -2.23 8.90
C LYS A 57 -19.92 -3.05 7.64
N ALA A 58 -21.15 -3.32 7.20
CA ALA A 58 -21.40 -4.03 5.94
C ALA A 58 -21.02 -3.14 4.75
N GLU A 59 -21.35 -1.85 4.82
CA GLU A 59 -20.99 -0.87 3.80
C GLU A 59 -19.47 -0.66 3.71
N THR A 60 -18.81 -0.39 4.83
CA THR A 60 -17.34 -0.18 4.85
C THR A 60 -16.57 -1.41 4.41
N LYS A 61 -17.05 -2.61 4.75
CA LYS A 61 -16.51 -3.88 4.24
C LYS A 61 -16.68 -3.98 2.72
N ALA A 62 -17.87 -3.71 2.19
CA ALA A 62 -18.12 -3.77 0.75
C ALA A 62 -17.28 -2.76 -0.04
N ILE A 63 -17.12 -1.53 0.47
CA ILE A 63 -16.22 -0.52 -0.12
C ILE A 63 -14.76 -1.00 -0.08
N THR A 64 -14.32 -1.56 1.05
CA THR A 64 -12.95 -2.06 1.22
C THR A 64 -12.66 -3.21 0.27
N GLU A 65 -13.56 -4.19 0.16
CA GLU A 65 -13.45 -5.32 -0.77
C GLU A 65 -13.44 -4.86 -2.23
N TYR A 66 -14.27 -3.87 -2.57
CA TYR A 66 -14.26 -3.25 -3.89
C TYR A 66 -12.91 -2.58 -4.19
N LEU A 67 -12.41 -1.74 -3.27
CA LEU A 67 -11.12 -1.06 -3.44
C LEU A 67 -9.95 -2.05 -3.55
N ILE A 68 -9.96 -3.14 -2.78
CA ILE A 68 -8.96 -4.20 -2.89
C ILE A 68 -9.06 -4.91 -4.24
N GLY A 69 -10.28 -5.25 -4.68
CA GLY A 69 -10.52 -5.86 -6.00
C GLY A 69 -10.03 -5.01 -7.16
N GLU A 70 -10.23 -3.69 -7.06
CA GLU A 70 -9.76 -2.68 -8.02
C GLU A 70 -8.28 -2.31 -7.82
N SER A 71 -7.56 -2.96 -6.88
CA SER A 71 -6.17 -2.65 -6.56
C SER A 71 -5.92 -1.20 -6.12
N ARG A 72 -6.97 -0.54 -5.61
CA ARG A 72 -6.98 0.80 -5.02
C ARG A 72 -6.87 0.77 -3.49
N ALA A 73 -6.80 -0.40 -2.86
CA ALA A 73 -6.45 -0.55 -1.46
C ALA A 73 -5.81 -1.90 -1.19
N ARG A 74 -5.07 -2.02 -0.08
CA ARG A 74 -4.48 -3.27 0.41
C ARG A 74 -4.44 -3.31 1.92
N ILE A 75 -4.38 -4.52 2.46
CA ILE A 75 -4.06 -4.72 3.87
C ILE A 75 -2.54 -4.91 4.00
N LEU A 76 -1.85 -3.96 4.63
CA LEU A 76 -0.42 -4.01 4.92
C LEU A 76 -0.21 -3.91 6.43
N ASP A 77 0.45 -4.91 7.01
CA ASP A 77 0.67 -5.04 8.46
C ASP A 77 -0.63 -4.93 9.28
N GLY A 78 -1.71 -5.55 8.78
CA GLY A 78 -3.02 -5.51 9.42
C GLY A 78 -3.76 -4.18 9.31
N GLN A 79 -3.25 -3.21 8.54
CA GLN A 79 -3.86 -1.90 8.32
C GLN A 79 -4.35 -1.76 6.89
N LEU A 80 -5.48 -1.08 6.70
CA LEU A 80 -5.98 -0.74 5.37
C LEU A 80 -5.19 0.46 4.84
N VAL A 81 -4.50 0.25 3.72
CA VAL A 81 -3.78 1.28 2.98
C VAL A 81 -4.53 1.50 1.68
N VAL A 82 -4.96 2.73 1.43
CA VAL A 82 -5.70 3.12 0.22
C VAL A 82 -4.77 3.86 -0.72
N PHE A 83 -4.93 3.62 -2.02
CA PHE A 83 -4.14 4.19 -3.09
C PHE A 83 -5.05 4.93 -4.09
N GLY A 84 -4.53 6.04 -4.62
CA GLY A 84 -5.24 6.86 -5.62
C GLY A 84 -6.33 7.76 -5.03
N GLY A 85 -6.91 8.61 -5.88
CA GLY A 85 -7.83 9.65 -5.44
C GLY A 85 -7.16 10.60 -4.43
N ALA A 86 -7.85 10.90 -3.34
CA ALA A 86 -7.28 11.72 -2.25
C ALA A 86 -6.16 10.99 -1.48
N CYS A 87 -6.09 9.65 -1.53
CA CYS A 87 -5.16 8.84 -0.73
C CYS A 87 -3.79 8.58 -1.38
N GLY A 88 -3.50 9.15 -2.53
CA GLY A 88 -2.17 9.10 -3.13
C GLY A 88 -1.84 10.49 -3.64
N GLY A 89 -0.69 11.04 -3.24
CA GLY A 89 -0.15 12.20 -3.93
C GLY A 89 -0.03 11.85 -5.42
N LYS A 90 -0.78 12.54 -6.29
CA LYS A 90 -0.74 12.49 -7.77
C LYS A 90 -0.23 11.19 -8.41
N LEU A 91 -0.66 10.03 -7.92
CA LEU A 91 -0.49 8.78 -8.64
C LEU A 91 -1.88 8.45 -9.15
N ASP A 92 -2.25 9.14 -10.24
CA ASP A 92 -3.43 8.87 -11.09
C ASP A 92 -3.39 7.45 -11.72
N TYR A 93 -2.46 6.60 -11.26
CA TYR A 93 -2.05 5.35 -11.87
C TYR A 93 -1.97 4.24 -10.82
N SER A 94 -2.66 3.14 -11.10
CA SER A 94 -2.62 1.89 -10.35
C SER A 94 -1.20 1.28 -10.35
N GLY A 95 -0.90 0.38 -9.42
CA GLY A 95 0.41 -0.30 -9.38
C GLY A 95 0.74 -1.05 -10.68
N ARG A 96 -0.28 -1.55 -11.39
CA ARG A 96 -0.15 -2.09 -12.75
C ARG A 96 0.29 -1.04 -13.77
N GLU A 97 -0.30 0.15 -13.74
CA GLU A 97 0.06 1.25 -14.66
C GLU A 97 1.45 1.82 -14.34
N ARG A 98 1.83 1.86 -13.06
CA ARG A 98 3.19 2.22 -12.66
C ARG A 98 4.22 1.18 -13.11
N PHE A 99 3.85 -0.10 -13.07
CA PHE A 99 4.65 -1.18 -13.63
C PHE A 99 4.82 -1.02 -15.15
N PHE A 100 3.75 -0.70 -15.88
CA PHE A 100 3.82 -0.42 -17.32
C PHE A 100 4.68 0.79 -17.65
N ALA A 101 4.59 1.88 -16.87
CA ALA A 101 5.43 3.05 -17.06
C ALA A 101 6.92 2.74 -16.85
N ALA A 102 7.27 1.95 -15.82
CA ALA A 102 8.65 1.53 -15.62
C ALA A 102 9.18 0.66 -16.78
N LEU A 103 8.35 -0.25 -17.31
CA LEU A 103 8.67 -1.06 -18.49
C LEU A 103 8.82 -0.22 -19.75
N ALA A 104 7.90 0.71 -19.99
CA ALA A 104 7.92 1.58 -21.15
C ALA A 104 9.19 2.45 -21.18
N ASP A 105 9.56 3.02 -20.03
CA ASP A 105 10.76 3.84 -19.91
C ASP A 105 12.07 3.03 -19.91
N ASN A 106 11.99 1.71 -19.68
CA ASN A 106 13.09 0.78 -19.91
C ASN A 106 13.12 0.21 -21.34
N GLY A 107 12.51 0.90 -22.31
CA GLY A 107 12.50 0.46 -23.72
C GLY A 107 11.54 -0.70 -23.99
N CYS A 108 10.40 -0.73 -23.28
CA CYS A 108 9.36 -1.76 -23.36
C CYS A 108 9.79 -3.17 -22.93
N VAL A 109 11.00 -3.33 -22.41
CA VAL A 109 11.61 -4.63 -22.12
C VAL A 109 12.26 -4.54 -20.74
N MET A 110 12.09 -5.55 -19.90
CA MET A 110 12.68 -5.54 -18.57
C MET A 110 12.97 -6.95 -18.09
N THR A 111 14.18 -7.16 -17.59
CA THR A 111 14.57 -8.38 -16.89
C THR A 111 14.14 -8.34 -15.43
N ILE A 112 14.12 -9.50 -14.77
CA ILE A 112 13.81 -9.59 -13.34
C ILE A 112 14.80 -8.78 -12.48
N ASP A 113 16.08 -8.75 -12.87
CA ASP A 113 17.11 -8.02 -12.13
C ASP A 113 16.94 -6.50 -12.26
N GLU A 114 16.61 -6.01 -13.45
CA GLU A 114 16.28 -4.60 -13.67
C GLU A 114 15.00 -4.20 -12.91
N ALA A 115 13.98 -5.07 -12.92
CA ALA A 115 12.73 -4.84 -12.21
C ALA A 115 12.95 -4.64 -10.70
N ARG A 116 13.85 -5.43 -10.08
CA ARG A 116 14.19 -5.28 -8.66
C ARG A 116 14.76 -3.92 -8.31
N VAL A 117 15.45 -3.29 -9.25
CA VAL A 117 16.08 -1.98 -9.05
C VAL A 117 15.11 -0.85 -9.39
N MET A 118 14.34 -0.98 -10.48
CA MET A 118 13.57 0.13 -11.05
C MET A 118 12.17 0.28 -10.46
N LEU A 119 11.52 -0.83 -10.11
CA LEU A 119 10.13 -0.80 -9.64
C LEU A 119 9.93 -0.10 -8.29
N PRO A 120 10.84 -0.24 -7.30
CA PRO A 120 10.73 0.51 -6.06
C PRO A 120 10.67 2.03 -6.28
N ASP A 121 11.41 2.55 -7.25
CA ASP A 121 11.42 3.99 -7.56
C ASP A 121 10.03 4.52 -7.98
N VAL A 122 9.23 3.68 -8.65
CA VAL A 122 7.85 4.01 -9.05
C VAL A 122 6.81 3.47 -8.07
N GLY A 123 7.22 3.06 -6.87
CA GLY A 123 6.32 2.57 -5.82
C GLY A 123 5.61 1.28 -6.21
N VAL A 124 6.30 0.39 -6.92
CA VAL A 124 5.83 -0.95 -7.29
C VAL A 124 6.73 -1.99 -6.63
N GLU A 125 6.11 -2.94 -5.93
CA GLU A 125 6.83 -4.03 -5.28
C GLU A 125 6.89 -5.27 -6.18
N MET A 126 7.97 -6.05 -6.09
CA MET A 126 8.14 -7.27 -6.91
C MET A 126 7.06 -8.32 -6.63
N THR A 127 6.63 -8.45 -5.38
CA THR A 127 5.56 -9.39 -4.98
C THR A 127 4.22 -9.02 -5.59
N GLU A 128 3.94 -7.71 -5.76
CA GLU A 128 2.76 -7.22 -6.45
C GLU A 128 2.77 -7.58 -7.93
N VAL A 129 3.91 -7.38 -8.59
CA VAL A 129 4.08 -7.72 -10.01
C VAL A 129 3.89 -9.21 -10.24
N GLN A 130 4.40 -10.08 -9.36
CA GLN A 130 4.24 -11.52 -9.49
C GLN A 130 2.77 -11.97 -9.45
N ILE A 131 1.97 -11.38 -8.55
CA ILE A 131 0.54 -11.70 -8.44
C ILE A 131 -0.22 -11.25 -9.69
N LEU A 132 0.19 -10.12 -10.28
CA LEU A 132 -0.47 -9.53 -11.46
C LEU A 132 0.04 -10.13 -12.77
N MET A 133 1.24 -10.71 -12.81
CA MET A 133 1.92 -11.19 -14.02
C MET A 133 1.04 -12.15 -14.81
N ASP A 134 0.50 -13.16 -14.11
CA ASP A 134 -0.41 -14.15 -14.67
C ASP A 134 -1.63 -13.51 -15.36
N LYS A 135 -2.20 -12.46 -14.77
CA LYS A 135 -3.35 -11.74 -15.34
C LYS A 135 -2.92 -10.95 -16.57
N MET A 136 -1.80 -10.23 -16.49
CA MET A 136 -1.29 -9.39 -17.59
C MET A 136 -0.89 -10.23 -18.81
N LEU A 137 -0.30 -11.41 -18.60
CA LEU A 137 -0.01 -12.37 -19.66
C LEU A 137 -1.29 -12.90 -20.31
N ARG A 138 -2.30 -13.28 -19.52
CA ARG A 138 -3.61 -13.72 -20.07
C ARG A 138 -4.32 -12.65 -20.87
N MET A 139 -4.19 -11.39 -20.44
CA MET A 139 -4.79 -10.24 -21.13
C MET A 139 -3.96 -9.77 -22.34
N SER A 140 -2.84 -10.44 -22.65
CA SER A 140 -1.89 -10.03 -23.70
C SER A 140 -1.32 -8.61 -23.53
N GLU A 141 -1.32 -8.12 -22.28
CA GLU A 141 -0.70 -6.83 -21.93
C GLU A 141 0.83 -6.96 -21.88
N LEU A 142 1.32 -8.18 -21.60
CA LEU A 142 2.74 -8.53 -21.54
C LEU A 142 3.02 -9.80 -22.34
N ARG A 143 4.29 -9.99 -22.70
CA ARG A 143 4.83 -11.24 -23.23
C ARG A 143 6.13 -11.58 -22.49
N LEU A 144 6.41 -12.87 -22.38
CA LEU A 144 7.70 -13.35 -21.90
C LEU A 144 8.60 -13.68 -23.08
N SER A 145 9.91 -13.50 -22.91
CA SER A 145 10.92 -14.09 -23.80
C SER A 145 10.89 -15.62 -23.75
N GLU A 146 11.52 -16.27 -24.72
CA GLU A 146 11.58 -17.74 -24.81
C GLU A 146 12.23 -18.39 -23.57
N ASP A 147 13.11 -17.67 -22.88
CA ASP A 147 13.76 -18.11 -21.65
C ASP A 147 13.02 -17.69 -20.37
N GLU A 148 11.86 -17.05 -20.50
CA GLU A 148 11.00 -16.53 -19.42
C GLU A 148 11.69 -15.55 -18.45
N ARG A 149 12.85 -15.01 -18.82
CA ARG A 149 13.64 -14.08 -17.97
C ARG A 149 13.37 -12.62 -18.26
N THR A 150 12.74 -12.33 -19.38
CA THR A 150 12.50 -10.98 -19.86
C THR A 150 11.02 -10.78 -20.09
N VAL A 151 10.48 -9.71 -19.51
CA VAL A 151 9.12 -9.25 -19.74
C VAL A 151 9.15 -8.19 -20.82
N VAL A 152 8.26 -8.32 -21.80
CA VAL A 152 8.08 -7.39 -22.92
C VAL A 152 6.68 -6.83 -22.86
N LEU A 153 6.56 -5.51 -22.77
CA LEU A 153 5.27 -4.81 -22.79
C LEU A 153 4.69 -4.81 -24.20
N GLU A 154 3.37 -4.93 -24.31
CA GLU A 154 2.68 -4.75 -25.59
C GLU A 154 2.95 -3.35 -26.17
N GLN A 155 3.06 -3.23 -27.49
CA GLN A 155 3.56 -2.02 -28.16
C GLN A 155 2.66 -0.80 -27.91
N GLY A 156 1.34 -0.96 -28.03
CA GLY A 156 0.38 0.12 -27.77
C GLY A 156 0.36 0.58 -26.32
N LEU A 157 0.58 -0.34 -25.37
CA LEU A 157 0.80 0.01 -23.97
C LEU A 157 2.14 0.70 -23.75
N CYS A 158 3.21 0.25 -24.42
CA CYS A 158 4.51 0.88 -24.27
C CYS A 158 4.49 2.35 -24.70
N GLU A 159 3.94 2.64 -25.87
CA GLU A 159 3.81 4.01 -26.38
C GLU A 159 2.92 4.87 -25.46
N ARG A 160 1.86 4.29 -24.91
CA ARG A 160 0.95 4.99 -24.00
C ARG A 160 1.60 5.39 -22.68
N PHE A 161 2.47 4.55 -22.13
CA PHE A 161 3.04 4.76 -20.79
C PHE A 161 4.46 5.34 -20.81
N GLN A 162 5.02 5.59 -21.99
CA GLN A 162 6.34 6.20 -22.15
C GLN A 162 6.40 7.63 -21.57
N GLY A 163 7.48 7.92 -20.85
CA GLY A 163 7.77 9.18 -20.17
C GLY A 163 7.12 9.31 -18.79
N LEU A 164 6.21 8.41 -18.41
CA LEU A 164 5.42 8.56 -17.19
C LEU A 164 6.15 8.11 -15.91
N SER A 165 7.20 7.27 -16.01
CA SER A 165 7.88 6.78 -14.81
C SER A 165 8.57 7.92 -14.05
N GLY A 166 9.12 8.92 -14.75
CA GLY A 166 9.78 10.07 -14.13
C GLY A 166 8.83 10.90 -13.26
N GLU A 167 7.60 11.12 -13.72
CA GLU A 167 6.56 11.80 -12.95
C GLU A 167 6.13 10.96 -11.74
N MET A 168 6.01 9.65 -11.92
CA MET A 168 5.69 8.73 -10.83
C MET A 168 6.79 8.70 -9.77
N LYS A 169 8.07 8.70 -10.16
CA LYS A 169 9.22 8.78 -9.22
C LYS A 169 9.19 10.04 -8.37
N ALA A 170 8.90 11.18 -8.99
CA ALA A 170 8.76 12.45 -8.29
C ALA A 170 7.59 12.44 -7.30
N ASN A 171 6.49 11.76 -7.65
CA ASN A 171 5.30 11.65 -6.79
C ASN A 171 5.44 10.58 -5.69
N VAL A 172 6.21 9.52 -5.90
CA VAL A 172 6.60 8.53 -4.87
C VAL A 172 7.50 9.19 -3.81
N SER A 173 8.33 10.14 -4.25
CA SER A 173 9.12 11.02 -3.37
C SER A 173 8.31 12.18 -2.79
N GLY A 174 7.01 12.25 -3.12
CA GLY A 174 6.10 13.38 -2.88
C GLY A 174 5.47 13.44 -1.48
N SER A 175 6.01 12.74 -0.49
CA SER A 175 5.92 13.26 0.88
C SER A 175 6.85 14.46 0.92
N GLY A 176 6.31 15.66 0.69
CA GLY A 176 7.03 16.94 0.63
C GLY A 176 7.66 17.39 1.96
N VAL A 177 8.38 16.49 2.61
CA VAL A 177 9.43 16.78 3.57
C VAL A 177 10.70 16.44 2.80
N ASP A 178 11.60 17.41 2.62
CA ASP A 178 12.96 17.14 2.12
C ASP A 178 13.46 15.83 2.73
N PRO A 179 14.09 14.91 1.96
CA PRO A 179 14.60 13.66 2.50
C PRO A 179 15.53 14.02 3.65
N ARG A 180 15.02 13.93 4.88
CA ARG A 180 15.76 14.21 6.09
C ARG A 180 17.03 13.38 5.97
N SER A 181 18.18 14.03 6.15
CA SER A 181 19.43 13.28 6.08
C SER A 181 19.37 12.15 7.11
N ALA A 182 20.10 11.06 6.88
CA ALA A 182 20.15 9.97 7.85
C ALA A 182 20.57 10.46 9.25
N GLU A 183 21.28 11.58 9.33
CA GLU A 183 21.69 12.24 10.56
C GLU A 183 20.53 13.02 11.21
N ASP A 184 19.74 13.75 10.43
CA ASP A 184 18.54 14.45 10.94
C ASP A 184 17.47 13.45 11.41
N LEU A 185 17.23 12.38 10.65
CA LEU A 185 16.32 11.29 11.05
C LEU A 185 16.78 10.63 12.35
N ARG A 186 18.08 10.42 12.51
CA ARG A 186 18.66 9.87 13.74
C ARG A 186 18.45 10.82 14.92
N ALA A 187 18.72 12.11 14.74
CA ALA A 187 18.56 13.12 15.78
C ALA A 187 17.09 13.24 16.23
N ASP A 188 16.16 13.31 15.28
CA ASP A 188 14.73 13.35 15.56
C ASP A 188 14.25 12.07 16.26
N PHE A 189 14.73 10.91 15.81
CA PHE A 189 14.39 9.62 16.42
C PHE A 189 14.90 9.52 17.86
N LEU A 190 16.12 10.00 18.15
CA LEU A 190 16.64 10.06 19.52
C LEU A 190 15.79 10.99 20.40
N ALA A 191 15.43 12.18 19.91
CA ALA A 191 14.57 13.12 20.63
C ALA A 191 13.17 12.55 20.90
N PHE A 192 12.65 11.75 19.97
CA PHE A 192 11.40 11.03 20.14
C PHE A 192 11.53 9.90 21.19
N MET A 193 12.56 9.07 21.08
CA MET A 193 12.84 7.99 22.03
C MET A 193 13.07 8.53 23.45
N ALA A 194 13.72 9.69 23.62
CA ALA A 194 13.89 10.33 24.92
C ALA A 194 12.54 10.61 25.62
N LYS A 195 11.50 11.00 24.86
CA LYS A 195 10.14 11.18 25.40
C LYS A 195 9.45 9.86 25.74
N ALA A 196 9.85 8.78 25.08
CA ALA A 196 9.34 7.43 25.31
C ALA A 196 10.17 6.66 26.36
N ASN A 197 10.94 7.35 27.22
CA ASN A 197 11.84 6.75 28.21
C ASN A 197 12.92 5.84 27.59
N CYS A 198 13.33 6.15 26.35
CA CYS A 198 14.43 5.51 25.61
C CYS A 198 14.26 4.01 25.37
N GLU A 199 13.03 3.53 25.50
CA GLU A 199 12.67 2.15 25.33
C GLU A 199 11.37 2.08 24.54
N MET A 200 11.36 1.23 23.52
CA MET A 200 10.19 1.08 22.68
C MET A 200 10.07 -0.36 22.22
N SER A 201 8.93 -0.97 22.53
CA SER A 201 8.58 -2.27 21.96
C SER A 201 8.21 -2.09 20.50
N ARG A 202 8.35 -3.17 19.72
CA ARG A 202 7.93 -3.20 18.32
C ARG A 202 6.47 -2.77 18.12
N THR A 203 5.57 -3.25 18.97
CA THR A 203 4.14 -2.90 18.91
C THR A 203 3.92 -1.40 19.12
N LEU A 204 4.67 -0.78 20.04
CA LEU A 204 4.58 0.66 20.28
C LEU A 204 5.19 1.45 19.11
N ALA A 205 6.31 0.97 18.56
CA ALA A 205 6.96 1.56 17.39
C ALA A 205 6.02 1.61 16.18
N ASP A 206 5.29 0.51 15.92
CA ASP A 206 4.36 0.41 14.79
C ASP A 206 3.17 1.40 14.90
N HIS A 207 2.86 1.88 16.12
CA HIS A 207 1.78 2.84 16.39
C HIS A 207 2.28 4.30 16.46
N GLU A 208 3.32 4.53 17.24
CA GLU A 208 3.75 5.89 17.61
C GLU A 208 4.66 6.52 16.57
N LEU A 209 5.52 5.74 15.89
CA LEU A 209 6.46 6.29 14.91
C LEU A 209 5.76 6.92 13.70
N PRO A 210 4.74 6.28 13.09
CA PRO A 210 4.00 6.92 12.00
C PRO A 210 3.27 8.18 12.46
N THR A 211 2.70 8.15 13.67
CA THR A 211 2.01 9.30 14.27
C THR A 211 2.95 10.48 14.52
N ALA A 212 4.20 10.18 14.89
CA ALA A 212 5.28 11.17 15.03
C ALA A 212 5.90 11.60 13.68
N GLY A 213 5.37 11.12 12.56
CA GLY A 213 5.82 11.50 11.22
C GLY A 213 7.07 10.77 10.73
N PHE A 214 7.46 9.66 11.37
CA PHE A 214 8.55 8.82 10.88
C PHE A 214 8.05 7.85 9.80
N ASP A 215 8.76 7.81 8.68
CA ASP A 215 8.69 6.68 7.75
C ASP A 215 9.56 5.54 8.28
N VAL A 216 8.92 4.44 8.68
CA VAL A 216 9.58 3.23 9.18
C VAL A 216 10.58 2.67 8.16
N ARG A 217 10.33 2.80 6.85
CA ARG A 217 11.28 2.33 5.82
C ARG A 217 12.57 3.13 5.81
N ALA A 218 12.47 4.45 5.88
CA ALA A 218 13.62 5.34 5.96
C ALA A 218 14.37 5.20 7.30
N LEU A 219 13.64 4.88 8.38
CA LEU A 219 14.20 4.77 9.72
C LEU A 219 14.93 3.44 9.99
N ARG A 220 14.51 2.33 9.37
CA ARG A 220 15.13 1.00 9.53
C ARG A 220 16.66 0.98 9.31
N PRO A 221 17.23 1.53 8.22
CA PRO A 221 18.67 1.55 8.04
C PRO A 221 19.39 2.43 9.08
N VAL A 222 18.73 3.47 9.58
CA VAL A 222 19.25 4.33 10.65
C VAL A 222 19.33 3.55 11.97
N ILE A 223 18.25 2.89 12.38
CA ILE A 223 18.21 2.05 13.59
C ILE A 223 19.22 0.90 13.49
N ALA A 224 19.32 0.25 12.34
CA ALA A 224 20.30 -0.82 12.12
C ALA A 224 21.74 -0.31 12.32
N LYS A 225 22.06 0.90 11.81
CA LYS A 225 23.36 1.54 12.04
C LYS A 225 23.59 1.86 13.51
N MET A 226 22.57 2.37 14.23
CA MET A 226 22.65 2.65 15.67
C MET A 226 22.93 1.39 16.49
N ILE A 227 22.35 0.25 16.11
CA ILE A 227 22.62 -1.03 16.78
C ILE A 227 24.07 -1.45 16.56
N VAL A 228 24.56 -1.37 15.32
CA VAL A 228 25.95 -1.73 14.98
C VAL A 228 26.95 -0.80 15.68
N SER A 229 26.64 0.48 15.85
CA SER A 229 27.50 1.43 16.55
C SER A 229 27.36 1.40 18.09
N GLY A 230 26.52 0.51 18.64
CA GLY A 230 26.30 0.39 20.08
C GLY A 230 25.48 1.53 20.71
N GLU A 231 24.82 2.33 19.87
CA GLU A 231 23.95 3.44 20.29
C GLU A 231 22.55 2.94 20.69
N ALA A 232 22.15 1.77 20.20
CA ALA A 232 20.91 1.10 20.56
C ALA A 232 21.15 -0.40 20.70
N THR A 233 20.31 -1.05 21.50
CA THR A 233 20.31 -2.50 21.68
C THR A 233 18.91 -3.01 21.41
N LEU A 234 18.80 -4.03 20.58
CA LEU A 234 17.55 -4.75 20.36
C LEU A 234 17.55 -6.00 21.23
N ASN A 235 16.61 -6.10 22.16
CA ASN A 235 16.35 -7.34 22.88
C ASN A 235 15.42 -8.22 22.02
N ALA A 236 15.94 -9.38 21.61
CA ALA A 236 15.22 -10.31 20.73
C ALA A 236 14.18 -11.15 21.48
N GLU A 237 14.20 -11.18 22.81
CA GLU A 237 13.25 -11.98 23.61
C GLU A 237 11.90 -11.26 23.78
N ASP A 238 11.92 -9.93 23.86
CA ASP A 238 10.74 -9.08 24.10
C ASP A 238 10.49 -8.07 22.97
N ASP A 239 11.22 -8.17 21.85
CA ASP A 239 11.14 -7.29 20.68
C ASP A 239 11.23 -5.79 21.06
N THR A 240 12.09 -5.48 22.03
CA THR A 240 12.24 -4.12 22.56
C THR A 240 13.56 -3.49 22.14
N LEU A 241 13.46 -2.29 21.54
CA LEU A 241 14.61 -1.45 21.22
C LEU A 241 14.87 -0.50 22.39
N ARG A 242 16.09 -0.51 22.91
CA ARG A 242 16.55 0.41 23.96
C ARG A 242 17.72 1.26 23.45
N ILE A 243 17.65 2.57 23.66
CA ILE A 243 18.75 3.50 23.37
C ILE A 243 19.76 3.47 24.52
N SER A 244 21.06 3.61 24.22
CA SER A 244 22.09 3.65 25.25
C SER A 244 21.89 4.82 26.22
N GLU A 245 22.27 4.62 27.48
CA GLU A 245 22.06 5.63 28.54
C GLU A 245 22.73 6.97 28.21
N GLU A 246 23.89 6.94 27.53
CA GLU A 246 24.63 8.14 27.12
C GLU A 246 23.89 9.04 26.13
N LEU A 247 23.07 8.42 25.26
CA LEU A 247 22.27 9.13 24.26
C LEU A 247 20.84 9.38 24.73
N CYS A 248 20.37 8.60 25.70
CA CYS A 248 19.07 8.75 26.33
C CYS A 248 19.01 9.93 27.31
N ALA A 249 20.13 10.24 27.98
CA ALA A 249 20.21 11.30 28.99
C ALA A 249 20.43 12.72 28.42
N ARG A 250 20.40 12.88 27.09
CA ARG A 250 20.57 14.16 26.38
C ARG A 250 19.25 14.66 25.82
#